data_AF-A0A8H6FVV6-F1
#
_entry.id   AF-A0A8H6FVV6-F1
#
_cell.length_a   1.000
_cell.length_b   1.000
_cell.length_c   1.000
_cell.angle_alpha   90.00
_cell.angle_beta   90.00
_cell.angle_gamma   90.00
#
_symmetry.space_group_name_H-M   'P 1'
#
loop_
_entity.id
_entity.type
_entity.pdbx_description
1 polymer ?
#
loop_
_entity_poly.entity_id
_entity_poly.type
_entity_poly.pdbx_seq_one_letter_code
_entity_poly.pdbx_strand_id
1 'polypeptide(L)'
;MEFANSTLIQDVIPEYSYSDCSNMLGLEDFSPKHHEFQQRPSELVDSIQKYPLTLPILKPFPDWTVWLTSPLFAEIGTLLKTFDHKVESIFSGKASEKTISRVPADAESLVGAGTLTTAHMLNMTTYHILKNPPILRIMCIEFGVAIPNAANNPSLQTLEQLPCLTAILNEGLCISYGTIHRLQHVHPNITLTFNE
;
A
#
# COMPACT_ATOMS: atom_id res chain seq x y z
N MET A 1 4.62 -16.27 5.53
CA MET A 1 3.59 -15.95 4.51
C MET A 1 2.95 -14.59 4.75
N GLU A 2 2.78 -14.17 6.01
CA GLU A 2 2.11 -12.91 6.41
C GLU A 2 2.58 -11.67 5.62
N PHE A 3 3.88 -11.58 5.34
CA PHE A 3 4.50 -10.42 4.69
C PHE A 3 4.73 -10.55 3.18
N ALA A 4 4.64 -11.77 2.62
CA ALA A 4 5.01 -12.04 1.24
C ALA A 4 4.13 -11.27 0.23
N ASN A 5 2.81 -11.22 0.48
CA ASN A 5 1.88 -10.47 -0.37
C ASN A 5 2.08 -8.95 -0.25
N SER A 6 2.45 -8.44 0.92
CA SER A 6 2.75 -7.01 1.10
C SER A 6 4.00 -6.61 0.32
N THR A 7 5.04 -7.43 0.36
CA THR A 7 6.29 -7.20 -0.36
C THR A 7 6.09 -7.27 -1.88
N LEU A 8 5.32 -8.26 -2.35
CA LEU A 8 4.95 -8.39 -3.76
C LEU A 8 4.26 -7.11 -4.26
N ILE A 9 3.26 -6.61 -3.54
CA ILE A 9 2.53 -5.42 -3.96
C ILE A 9 3.39 -4.15 -3.89
N GLN A 10 4.31 -4.10 -2.93
CA GLN A 10 5.26 -3.00 -2.80
C GLN A 10 6.26 -2.91 -3.98
N ASP A 11 6.50 -4.02 -4.68
CA ASP A 11 7.25 -4.03 -5.94
C ASP A 11 6.34 -3.77 -7.16
N VAL A 12 5.16 -4.41 -7.21
CA VAL A 12 4.24 -4.34 -8.35
C VAL A 12 3.66 -2.93 -8.58
N ILE A 13 3.22 -2.23 -7.53
CA ILE A 13 2.59 -0.90 -7.70
C ILE A 13 3.59 0.11 -8.26
N PRO A 14 4.81 0.26 -7.70
CA PRO A 14 5.80 1.18 -8.26
C PRO A 14 6.32 0.74 -9.62
N GLU A 15 6.45 -0.56 -9.88
CA GLU A 15 6.89 -1.06 -11.19
C GLU A 15 5.85 -0.72 -12.27
N TYR A 16 4.57 -0.95 -11.99
CA TYR A 16 3.49 -0.64 -12.91
C TYR A 16 3.28 0.88 -13.11
N SER A 17 3.33 1.66 -12.02
CA SER A 17 2.96 3.08 -12.05
C SER A 17 4.13 3.99 -12.43
N TYR A 18 5.35 3.64 -12.01
CA TYR A 18 6.53 4.48 -12.11
C TYR A 18 7.71 3.82 -12.83
N SER A 19 7.59 2.55 -13.22
CA SER A 19 8.69 1.75 -13.79
C SER A 19 9.90 1.66 -12.86
N ASP A 20 9.65 1.67 -11.55
CA ASP A 20 10.67 1.50 -10.52
C ASP A 20 10.37 0.24 -9.70
N CYS A 21 11.33 -0.67 -9.60
CA CYS A 21 11.16 -1.93 -8.87
C CYS A 21 12.29 -2.05 -7.85
N SER A 22 11.93 -2.08 -6.56
CA SER A 22 12.89 -2.22 -5.47
C SER A 22 13.34 -3.68 -5.27
N ASN A 23 12.71 -4.63 -5.98
CA ASN A 23 12.97 -6.07 -5.93
C ASN A 23 13.05 -6.60 -4.48
N MET A 24 12.11 -6.18 -3.65
CA MET A 24 12.06 -6.54 -2.23
C MET A 24 11.78 -8.04 -2.04
N LEU A 25 11.14 -8.69 -3.01
CA LEU A 25 10.96 -10.15 -3.03
C LEU A 25 12.27 -10.95 -3.06
N GLY A 26 13.34 -10.37 -3.62
CA GLY A 26 14.65 -11.00 -3.67
C GLY A 26 15.48 -10.84 -2.39
N LEU A 27 15.00 -10.03 -1.43
CA LEU A 27 15.70 -9.78 -0.17
C LEU A 27 15.37 -10.85 0.86
N GLU A 28 16.34 -11.11 1.75
CA GLU A 28 16.17 -12.05 2.86
C GLU A 28 14.99 -11.62 3.76
N ASP A 29 14.17 -12.59 4.16
CA ASP A 29 12.96 -12.41 4.98
C ASP A 29 11.97 -11.35 4.47
N PHE A 30 11.94 -11.07 3.17
CA PHE A 30 11.03 -10.10 2.56
C PHE A 30 11.16 -8.66 3.12
N SER A 31 12.34 -8.30 3.62
CA SER A 31 12.69 -6.97 4.18
C SER A 31 11.83 -6.51 5.37
N PRO A 32 12.02 -7.09 6.58
CA PRO A 32 11.21 -6.78 7.76
C PRO A 32 11.21 -5.29 8.15
N LYS A 33 12.28 -4.56 7.83
CA LYS A 33 12.39 -3.12 8.10
C LYS A 33 11.36 -2.28 7.34
N HIS A 34 10.94 -2.71 6.14
CA HIS A 34 9.94 -1.97 5.35
C HIS A 34 8.52 -2.17 5.90
N HIS A 35 8.21 -3.36 6.42
CA HIS A 35 6.91 -3.68 6.98
C HIS A 35 6.68 -2.94 8.29
N GLU A 36 7.69 -2.92 9.17
CA GLU A 36 7.65 -2.08 10.37
C GLU A 36 7.42 -0.61 9.99
N PHE A 37 8.13 -0.12 8.98
CA PHE A 37 7.97 1.26 8.51
C PHE A 37 6.56 1.56 7.97
N GLN A 38 5.88 0.60 7.34
CA GLN A 38 4.50 0.77 6.87
C GLN A 38 3.45 0.67 7.97
N GLN A 39 3.68 -0.15 9.00
CA GLN A 39 2.73 -0.32 10.11
C GLN A 39 2.86 0.80 11.15
N ARG A 40 4.06 1.34 11.37
CA ARG A 40 4.31 2.42 12.33
C ARG A 40 3.42 3.65 12.17
N PRO A 41 3.13 4.17 10.95
CA PRO A 41 2.18 5.26 10.76
C PRO A 41 0.83 5.00 11.44
N SER A 42 0.32 3.76 11.41
CA SER A 42 -0.97 3.42 12.03
C SER A 42 -0.96 3.54 13.55
N GLU A 43 0.17 3.23 14.20
CA GLU A 43 0.37 3.40 15.65
C GLU A 43 0.43 4.89 16.05
N LEU A 44 0.78 5.74 15.10
CA LEU A 44 0.95 7.18 15.29
C LEU A 44 -0.33 7.97 15.01
N VAL A 45 -1.29 7.40 14.28
CA VAL A 45 -2.56 8.06 13.93
C VAL A 45 -3.30 8.54 15.18
N ASP A 46 -3.41 7.70 16.21
CA ASP A 46 -4.11 8.06 17.45
C ASP A 46 -3.44 9.25 18.16
N SER A 47 -2.11 9.29 18.15
CA SER A 47 -1.34 10.38 18.75
C SER A 47 -1.48 11.69 17.96
N ILE A 48 -1.42 11.61 16.63
CA ILE A 48 -1.59 12.75 15.72
C ILE A 48 -3.00 13.33 15.83
N GLN A 49 -4.03 12.47 15.89
CA GLN A 49 -5.42 12.90 16.07
C GLN A 49 -5.65 13.55 17.44
N LYS A 50 -5.02 13.03 18.49
CA LYS A 50 -5.16 13.56 19.85
C LYS A 50 -4.44 14.90 20.04
N TYR A 51 -3.34 15.14 19.32
CA TYR A 51 -2.53 16.34 19.44
C TYR A 51 -2.20 16.97 18.07
N PRO A 52 -3.20 17.56 17.38
CA PRO A 52 -3.05 18.03 15.99
C PRO A 52 -2.04 19.18 15.82
N LEU A 53 -1.70 19.89 16.90
CA LEU A 53 -0.71 20.96 16.88
C LEU A 53 0.75 20.45 16.91
N THR A 54 0.99 19.17 17.21
CA THR A 54 2.36 18.63 17.36
C THR A 54 3.17 18.73 16.07
N LEU A 55 2.64 18.25 14.95
CA LEU A 55 3.34 18.26 13.65
C LEU A 55 3.73 19.66 13.16
N PRO A 56 2.84 20.67 13.12
CA PRO A 56 3.21 22.01 12.69
C PRO A 56 4.20 22.70 13.65
N ILE A 57 4.16 22.37 14.94
CA ILE A 57 5.15 22.87 15.91
C ILE A 57 6.50 22.20 15.69
N LEU A 58 6.55 20.89 15.38
CA LEU A 58 7.78 20.10 15.31
C LEU A 58 8.60 20.33 14.03
N LYS A 59 7.94 20.57 12.88
CA LYS A 59 8.60 20.80 11.57
C LYS A 59 9.73 21.84 11.56
N PRO A 60 9.60 23.03 12.19
CA PRO A 60 10.65 24.03 12.18
C PRO A 60 11.83 23.72 13.11
N PHE A 61 11.73 22.71 13.99
CA PHE A 61 12.81 22.43 14.92
C PHE A 61 13.89 21.50 14.30
N PRO A 62 15.18 21.75 14.60
CA PRO A 62 16.28 20.92 14.12
C PRO A 62 16.23 19.49 14.70
N ASP A 63 16.71 18.51 13.93
CA ASP A 63 16.57 17.05 14.14
C ASP A 63 16.91 16.57 15.56
N TRP A 64 17.90 17.19 16.18
CA TRP A 64 18.34 16.85 17.55
C TRP A 64 17.26 17.15 18.60
N THR A 65 16.40 18.14 18.38
CA THR A 65 15.31 18.48 19.31
C THR A 65 14.18 17.46 19.27
N VAL A 66 13.95 16.84 18.11
CA VAL A 66 12.89 15.86 17.93
C VAL A 66 13.18 14.62 18.79
N TRP A 67 14.45 14.25 18.90
CA TRP A 67 14.98 13.25 19.83
C TRP A 67 14.71 13.53 21.32
N LEU A 68 14.53 14.81 21.70
CA LEU A 68 14.21 15.19 23.09
C LEU A 68 12.72 15.14 23.42
N THR A 69 11.83 15.17 22.43
CA THR A 69 10.38 15.35 22.65
C THR A 69 9.62 14.04 22.95
N SER A 70 10.12 12.92 22.44
CA SER A 70 9.70 11.53 22.72
C SER A 70 10.33 10.65 21.64
N PRO A 71 10.70 9.38 21.91
CA PRO A 71 11.06 8.43 20.86
C PRO A 71 10.02 8.38 19.72
N LEU A 72 8.74 8.50 20.06
CA LEU A 72 7.60 8.50 19.13
C LEU A 72 7.64 9.66 18.11
N PHE A 73 8.03 10.86 18.55
CA PHE A 73 8.08 12.04 17.69
C PHE A 73 9.35 12.09 16.85
N ALA A 74 10.47 11.60 17.39
CA ALA A 74 11.71 11.37 16.63
C ALA A 74 11.48 10.40 15.48
N GLU A 75 10.69 9.35 15.72
CA GLU A 75 10.27 8.40 14.70
C GLU A 75 9.37 9.06 13.66
N ILE A 76 8.33 9.82 14.03
CA ILE A 76 7.51 10.57 13.06
C ILE A 76 8.38 11.48 12.18
N GLY A 77 9.31 12.24 12.78
CA GLY A 77 10.17 13.17 12.05
C GLY A 77 11.12 12.49 11.08
N THR A 78 11.65 11.31 11.44
CA THR A 78 12.52 10.52 10.57
C THR A 78 11.73 9.82 9.45
N LEU A 79 10.54 9.30 9.74
CA LEU A 79 9.61 8.75 8.75
C LEU A 79 9.32 9.80 7.67
N LEU A 80 8.78 10.97 8.04
CA LEU A 80 8.41 12.01 7.08
C LEU A 80 9.57 12.42 6.17
N LYS A 81 10.79 12.52 6.73
CA LYS A 81 11.99 12.84 5.95
C LYS A 81 12.43 11.73 5.03
N THR A 82 12.34 10.46 5.45
CA THR A 82 12.66 9.33 4.55
C THR A 82 11.65 9.20 3.43
N PHE A 83 10.38 9.52 3.70
CA PHE A 83 9.34 9.63 2.69
C PHE A 83 9.68 10.73 1.67
N ASP A 84 9.89 11.98 2.11
CA ASP A 84 10.27 13.10 1.23
C ASP A 84 11.49 12.76 0.35
N HIS A 85 12.53 12.18 0.96
CA HIS A 85 13.79 11.89 0.27
C HIS A 85 13.68 10.74 -0.74
N LYS A 86 12.86 9.72 -0.45
CA LYS A 86 12.60 8.60 -1.37
C LYS A 86 11.79 9.07 -2.56
N VAL A 87 10.81 9.93 -2.31
CA VAL A 87 9.99 10.51 -3.36
C VAL A 87 10.81 11.44 -4.28
N GLU A 88 11.66 12.31 -3.72
CA GLU A 88 12.59 13.10 -4.53
C GLU A 88 13.50 12.22 -5.42
N SER A 89 13.95 11.07 -4.91
CA SER A 89 14.80 10.15 -5.67
C SER A 89 14.10 9.51 -6.88
N ILE A 90 12.82 9.15 -6.74
CA ILE A 90 12.00 8.58 -7.82
C ILE A 90 11.76 9.62 -8.94
N PHE A 91 11.55 10.89 -8.57
CA PHE A 91 11.23 11.95 -9.52
C PHE A 91 12.44 12.74 -10.05
N SER A 92 13.62 12.59 -9.45
CA SER A 92 14.84 13.28 -9.88
C SER A 92 15.19 13.03 -11.35
N GLY A 93 14.89 11.83 -11.87
CA GLY A 93 15.16 11.40 -13.25
C GLY A 93 14.22 11.93 -14.35
N LYS A 94 13.06 12.51 -14.02
CA LYS A 94 12.10 13.06 -15.01
C LYS A 94 12.08 14.59 -14.91
N ALA A 95 13.03 15.22 -15.59
CA ALA A 95 13.34 16.65 -15.45
C ALA A 95 12.28 17.62 -16.02
N SER A 96 11.26 17.15 -16.75
CA SER A 96 10.34 18.04 -17.49
C SER A 96 8.98 18.30 -16.82
N GLU A 97 8.64 17.61 -15.72
CA GLU A 97 7.35 17.77 -15.01
C GLU A 97 7.51 18.28 -13.56
N LYS A 98 8.66 18.88 -13.25
CA LYS A 98 9.03 19.36 -11.90
C LYS A 98 8.31 20.63 -11.43
N THR A 99 7.12 20.95 -11.95
CA THR A 99 6.42 22.20 -11.60
C THR A 99 5.38 22.04 -10.49
N ILE A 100 5.08 20.82 -10.03
CA ILE A 100 3.99 20.63 -9.07
C ILE A 100 4.47 19.74 -7.91
N SER A 101 4.65 20.33 -6.73
CA SER A 101 4.99 19.63 -5.47
C SER A 101 3.99 18.54 -5.05
N ARG A 102 2.91 18.33 -5.83
CA ARG A 102 1.87 17.33 -5.59
C ARG A 102 2.19 15.95 -6.16
N VAL A 103 2.92 15.86 -7.28
CA VAL A 103 3.18 14.57 -7.96
C VAL A 103 3.92 13.58 -7.03
N PRO A 104 4.99 14.01 -6.33
CA PRO A 104 5.53 13.34 -5.16
C PRO A 104 4.52 12.75 -4.17
N ALA A 105 3.64 13.59 -3.63
CA ALA A 105 2.71 13.23 -2.57
C ALA A 105 1.58 12.31 -3.08
N ASP A 106 1.09 12.53 -4.29
CA ASP A 106 0.08 11.70 -4.93
C ASP A 106 0.64 10.29 -5.19
N ALA A 107 1.92 10.18 -5.55
CA ALA A 107 2.59 8.90 -5.76
C ALA A 107 2.79 8.10 -4.48
N GLU A 108 3.21 8.78 -3.41
CA GLU A 108 3.32 8.18 -2.08
C GLU A 108 1.95 7.69 -1.58
N SER A 109 0.91 8.52 -1.74
CA SER A 109 -0.45 8.17 -1.34
C SER A 109 -0.94 6.91 -2.08
N LEU A 110 -0.66 6.80 -3.38
CA LEU A 110 -1.01 5.61 -4.17
C LEU A 110 -0.31 4.35 -3.66
N VAL A 111 1.01 4.40 -3.47
CA VAL A 111 1.79 3.24 -3.02
C VAL A 111 1.41 2.84 -1.59
N GLY A 112 1.30 3.82 -0.69
CA GLY A 112 0.94 3.58 0.71
C GLY A 112 -0.46 2.99 0.87
N ALA A 113 -1.47 3.61 0.23
CA ALA A 113 -2.84 3.14 0.31
C ALA A 113 -3.05 1.79 -0.39
N GLY A 114 -2.40 1.58 -1.54
CA GLY A 114 -2.54 0.37 -2.34
C GLY A 114 -1.83 -0.85 -1.76
N THR A 115 -0.72 -0.67 -1.04
CA THR A 115 0.09 -1.81 -0.56
C THR A 115 -0.65 -2.65 0.48
N LEU A 116 -1.04 -2.03 1.61
CA LEU A 116 -1.63 -2.76 2.73
C LEU A 116 -3.02 -3.32 2.38
N THR A 117 -3.83 -2.57 1.64
CA THR A 117 -5.20 -2.96 1.28
C THR A 117 -5.21 -4.16 0.31
N THR A 118 -4.38 -4.12 -0.73
CA THR A 118 -4.27 -5.21 -1.71
C THR A 118 -3.62 -6.44 -1.08
N ALA A 119 -2.59 -6.26 -0.24
CA ALA A 119 -1.98 -7.36 0.49
C ALA A 119 -2.97 -8.07 1.42
N HIS A 120 -3.82 -7.30 2.12
CA HIS A 120 -4.90 -7.86 2.95
C HIS A 120 -5.90 -8.68 2.13
N MET A 121 -6.34 -8.14 0.98
CA MET A 121 -7.24 -8.85 0.07
C MET A 121 -6.62 -10.15 -0.45
N LEU A 122 -5.35 -10.14 -0.88
CA LEU A 122 -4.64 -11.34 -1.34
C LEU A 122 -4.46 -12.37 -0.22
N ASN A 123 -4.12 -11.93 1.00
CA ASN A 123 -3.99 -12.81 2.16
C ASN A 123 -5.32 -13.54 2.45
N MET A 124 -6.44 -12.81 2.50
CA MET A 124 -7.75 -13.43 2.73
C MET A 124 -8.15 -14.37 1.59
N THR A 125 -7.98 -13.92 0.35
CA THR A 125 -8.30 -14.73 -0.83
C THR A 125 -7.51 -16.03 -0.82
N THR A 126 -6.20 -15.96 -0.57
CA THR A 126 -5.32 -17.15 -0.48
C THR A 126 -5.76 -18.09 0.63
N TYR A 127 -6.07 -17.56 1.82
CA TYR A 127 -6.59 -18.37 2.92
C TYR A 127 -7.88 -19.12 2.55
N HIS A 128 -8.85 -18.43 1.93
CA HIS A 128 -10.13 -19.01 1.54
C HIS A 128 -10.00 -20.05 0.41
N ILE A 129 -9.07 -19.85 -0.53
CA ILE A 129 -8.74 -20.85 -1.56
C ILE A 129 -8.16 -22.11 -0.91
N LEU A 130 -7.14 -21.96 -0.06
CA LEU A 130 -6.46 -23.10 0.58
C LEU A 130 -7.38 -23.88 1.52
N LYS A 131 -8.34 -23.20 2.16
CA LYS A 131 -9.35 -23.82 3.03
C LYS A 131 -10.39 -24.62 2.25
N ASN A 132 -10.58 -24.35 0.95
CA ASN A 132 -11.59 -24.98 0.10
C ASN A 132 -10.95 -25.79 -1.06
N PRO A 133 -10.53 -27.05 -0.80
CA PRO A 133 -9.86 -27.89 -1.80
C PRO A 133 -10.59 -28.03 -3.16
N PRO A 134 -11.93 -28.07 -3.23
CA PRO A 134 -12.63 -28.12 -4.52
C PRO A 134 -12.37 -26.89 -5.40
N ILE A 135 -12.34 -25.70 -4.80
CA ILE A 135 -12.08 -24.43 -5.52
C ILE A 135 -10.64 -24.40 -6.00
N LEU A 136 -9.69 -24.77 -5.13
CA LEU A 136 -8.27 -24.87 -5.50
C LEU A 136 -8.06 -25.82 -6.70
N ARG A 137 -8.76 -26.96 -6.73
CA ARG A 137 -8.66 -27.91 -7.85
C ARG A 137 -9.15 -27.30 -9.16
N ILE A 138 -10.28 -26.61 -9.15
CA ILE A 138 -10.83 -25.94 -10.35
C ILE A 138 -9.85 -24.89 -10.86
N MET A 139 -9.33 -24.05 -9.95
CA MET A 139 -8.34 -23.02 -10.27
C MET A 139 -7.06 -23.63 -10.89
N CYS A 140 -6.52 -24.70 -10.31
CA CYS A 140 -5.33 -25.37 -10.88
C CYS A 140 -5.59 -25.96 -12.28
N ILE A 141 -6.79 -26.49 -12.55
CA ILE A 141 -7.15 -26.99 -13.87
C ILE A 141 -7.22 -25.83 -14.88
N GLU A 142 -7.90 -24.75 -14.54
CA GLU A 142 -8.01 -23.57 -15.40
C GLU A 142 -6.63 -22.98 -15.71
N PHE A 143 -5.77 -22.84 -14.69
CA PHE A 143 -4.41 -22.36 -14.84
C PHE A 143 -3.50 -23.30 -15.64
N GLY A 144 -3.66 -24.62 -15.48
CA GLY A 144 -2.89 -25.57 -16.28
C GLY A 144 -3.18 -25.48 -17.78
N VAL A 145 -4.40 -25.07 -18.15
CA VAL A 145 -4.78 -24.82 -19.55
C VAL A 145 -4.31 -23.44 -20.02
N ALA A 146 -4.48 -22.41 -19.19
CA ALA A 146 -4.18 -21.03 -19.56
C ALA A 146 -2.67 -20.69 -19.53
N ILE A 147 -1.90 -21.36 -18.68
CA ILE A 147 -0.46 -21.14 -18.47
C ILE A 147 0.28 -22.48 -18.66
N PRO A 148 0.40 -22.98 -19.91
CA PRO A 148 1.04 -24.26 -20.17
C PRO A 148 2.55 -24.26 -19.91
N ASN A 149 3.19 -23.09 -19.90
CA ASN A 149 4.61 -22.92 -19.57
C ASN A 149 4.80 -21.74 -18.62
N ALA A 150 5.33 -22.01 -17.42
CA ALA A 150 5.61 -20.99 -16.41
C ALA A 150 6.65 -19.93 -16.86
N ALA A 151 7.46 -20.22 -17.88
CA ALA A 151 8.39 -19.26 -18.46
C ALA A 151 7.72 -18.27 -19.43
N ASN A 152 6.48 -18.55 -19.87
CA ASN A 152 5.75 -17.71 -20.81
C ASN A 152 4.39 -17.34 -20.23
N ASN A 153 4.36 -16.24 -19.49
CA ASN A 153 3.13 -15.74 -18.88
C ASN A 153 2.19 -15.19 -19.97
N PRO A 154 0.89 -15.57 -19.94
CA PRO A 154 -0.08 -15.00 -20.85
C PRO A 154 -0.28 -13.51 -20.59
N SER A 155 -0.84 -12.81 -21.57
CA SER A 155 -1.16 -11.38 -21.42
C SER A 155 -2.20 -11.16 -20.31
N LEU A 156 -2.20 -9.96 -19.69
CA LEU A 156 -3.19 -9.58 -18.70
C LEU A 156 -4.63 -9.76 -19.22
N GLN A 157 -4.87 -9.38 -20.48
CA GLN A 157 -6.18 -9.53 -21.13
C GLN A 157 -6.64 -11.00 -21.18
N THR A 158 -5.72 -11.94 -21.37
CA THR A 158 -6.03 -13.37 -21.35
C THR A 158 -6.36 -13.85 -19.94
N LEU A 159 -5.63 -13.37 -18.93
CA LEU A 159 -5.87 -13.73 -17.53
C LEU A 159 -7.22 -13.20 -17.04
N GLU A 160 -7.59 -11.97 -17.40
CA GLU A 160 -8.88 -11.36 -17.02
C GLU A 160 -10.10 -12.11 -17.60
N GLN A 161 -9.91 -12.84 -18.70
CA GLN A 161 -10.96 -13.64 -19.34
C GLN A 161 -11.18 -15.00 -18.64
N LEU A 162 -10.31 -15.39 -17.72
CA LEU A 162 -10.43 -16.67 -17.01
C LEU A 162 -11.57 -16.60 -15.99
N PRO A 163 -12.66 -17.39 -16.16
CA PRO A 163 -13.85 -17.24 -15.35
C PRO A 163 -13.62 -17.62 -13.87
N CYS A 164 -12.85 -18.66 -13.57
CA CYS A 164 -12.59 -19.04 -12.18
C CYS A 164 -11.67 -18.02 -11.50
N LEU A 165 -10.61 -17.56 -12.17
CA LEU A 165 -9.76 -16.49 -11.65
C LEU A 165 -10.55 -15.21 -11.35
N THR A 166 -11.35 -14.74 -12.31
CA THR A 166 -12.15 -13.51 -12.15
C THR A 166 -13.20 -13.67 -11.04
N ALA A 167 -13.82 -14.86 -10.91
CA ALA A 167 -14.73 -15.14 -9.80
C ALA A 167 -14.01 -15.09 -8.44
N ILE A 168 -12.83 -15.71 -8.34
CA ILE A 168 -12.01 -15.71 -7.12
C ILE A 168 -11.59 -14.29 -6.72
N LEU A 169 -11.16 -13.47 -7.68
CA LEU A 169 -10.75 -12.09 -7.40
C LEU A 169 -11.93 -11.24 -6.91
N ASN A 170 -13.09 -11.35 -7.56
CA ASN A 170 -14.30 -10.63 -7.15
C ASN A 170 -14.78 -11.06 -5.76
N GLU A 171 -14.77 -12.37 -5.47
CA GLU A 171 -15.15 -12.88 -4.16
C GLU A 171 -14.12 -12.48 -3.09
N GLY A 172 -12.83 -12.50 -3.44
CA GLY A 172 -11.75 -12.00 -2.60
C GLY A 172 -11.95 -10.55 -2.19
N LEU A 173 -12.31 -9.69 -3.15
CA LEU A 173 -12.67 -8.29 -2.91
C LEU A 173 -13.91 -8.15 -2.03
N CYS A 174 -14.92 -9.01 -2.22
CA CYS A 174 -16.15 -9.00 -1.42
C CYS A 174 -15.89 -9.34 0.05
N ILE A 175 -15.03 -10.34 0.31
CA ILE A 175 -14.72 -10.82 1.66
C ILE A 175 -13.69 -9.92 2.36
N SER A 176 -12.75 -9.32 1.61
CA SER A 176 -11.80 -8.38 2.16
C SER A 176 -12.53 -7.09 2.55
N TYR A 177 -12.87 -6.95 3.82
CA TYR A 177 -13.66 -5.81 4.36
C TYR A 177 -12.92 -4.45 4.34
N GLY A 178 -11.78 -4.35 3.63
CA GLY A 178 -11.05 -3.12 3.38
C GLY A 178 -10.87 -2.25 4.63
N THR A 179 -11.06 -0.95 4.47
CA THR A 179 -11.11 -0.01 5.61
C THR A 179 -12.49 -0.02 6.26
N ILE A 180 -12.56 -0.40 7.53
CA ILE A 180 -13.82 -0.55 8.29
C ILE A 180 -14.47 0.82 8.63
N HIS A 181 -13.83 1.94 8.30
CA HIS A 181 -14.39 3.27 8.49
C HIS A 181 -15.04 3.81 7.21
N ARG A 182 -16.10 4.60 7.37
CA ARG A 182 -16.69 5.36 6.26
C ARG A 182 -15.68 6.40 5.77
N LEU A 183 -15.72 6.69 4.48
CA LEU A 183 -15.03 7.85 3.93
C LEU A 183 -15.67 9.12 4.53
N GLN A 184 -14.85 10.01 5.07
CA GLN A 184 -15.34 11.29 5.59
C GLN A 184 -15.66 12.20 4.40
N HIS A 185 -16.94 12.47 4.19
CA HIS A 185 -17.38 13.43 3.19
C HIS A 185 -17.52 14.81 3.84
N VAL A 186 -16.91 15.82 3.21
CA VAL A 186 -17.09 17.23 3.58
C VAL A 186 -17.92 17.87 2.48
N HIS A 187 -19.02 18.55 2.85
CA HIS A 187 -19.81 19.28 1.87
C HIS A 187 -19.02 20.51 1.40
N PRO A 188 -18.83 20.71 0.08
CA PRO A 188 -17.87 21.69 -0.44
C PRO A 188 -18.21 23.14 -0.09
N ASN A 189 -19.50 23.46 0.03
CA ASN A 189 -19.97 24.85 0.09
C ASN A 189 -20.83 25.19 1.32
N ILE A 190 -21.21 24.20 2.14
CA ILE A 190 -22.24 24.38 3.17
C ILE A 190 -21.79 23.63 4.41
N THR A 191 -21.88 24.29 5.56
CA THR A 191 -21.68 23.64 6.85
C THR A 191 -22.88 22.74 7.15
N LEU A 192 -22.64 21.44 7.29
CA LEU A 192 -23.68 20.49 7.71
C LEU A 192 -24.03 20.78 9.18
N THR A 193 -25.25 21.26 9.41
CA THR A 193 -25.81 21.42 10.77
C THR A 193 -26.56 20.16 11.13
N PHE A 194 -26.23 19.55 12.26
CA PHE A 194 -27.02 18.45 12.83
C PHE A 194 -28.27 19.06 13.46
N ASN A 195 -29.45 18.74 12.93
CA ASN A 195 -30.70 19.04 13.61
C ASN A 195 -30.97 17.92 14.61
N GLU A 196 -31.09 18.28 15.89
CA GLU A 196 -31.52 17.36 16.96
C GLU A 196 -32.96 16.87 16.76
#